data_AF-A0A5M5P3M6-F1
#
_entry.id   AF-A0A5M5P3M6-F1
#
_cell.length_a   1.000
_cell.length_b   1.000
_cell.length_c   1.000
_cell.angle_alpha   90.00
_cell.angle_beta   90.00
_cell.angle_gamma   90.00
#
_symmetry.space_group_name_H-M   'P 1'
#
loop_
_entity.id
_entity.type
_entity.pdbx_description
1 polymer ?
#
loop_
_entity_poly.entity_id
_entity_poly.type
_entity_poly.pdbx_seq_one_letter_code
_entity_poly.pdbx_strand_id
1 'polypeptide(L)'
;MTIKTFIFKAKYRLWNDLVKLTHSTPIYPFIYRSYWHYLLHSRQDYAPTHDMYFAARPNPGAGIGHQMANWIAGYWWSKQLNLHFAHMSFSTSQWDDFLGFGHNEISVKELQRRGFKLRRLPHFFENDKASISFVKKIIASYNGQKVIFWPPQDHSYTAQYEVMEDLKQKFYHAPARERDKLIYDKQSFNIAIHVRRGDIMNDPQNPNLIMRFLSNDYFEKVLKQATENLNVDKPVHIYFFSQGKPEDYLEFAHYPNLHWCMNMDAQDSFLHMVYADLLITSKSSFSYKPALLNQGIKVCPRNFWHGYPDSSDWILVENDGTFNTASLKQAL
;
A
#
# COMPACT_ATOMS: atom_id res chain seq x y z
N MET A 1 25.97 -5.70 -12.59
CA MET A 1 25.60 -4.63 -11.64
C MET A 1 26.42 -3.38 -11.95
N THR A 2 25.82 -2.20 -12.11
CA THR A 2 26.59 -0.98 -12.44
C THR A 2 27.29 -0.38 -11.21
N ILE A 3 28.38 0.38 -11.41
CA ILE A 3 29.11 1.11 -10.35
C ILE A 3 28.16 2.04 -9.57
N LYS A 4 27.26 2.76 -10.28
CA LYS A 4 26.26 3.63 -9.66
C LYS A 4 25.33 2.84 -8.72
N THR A 5 24.87 1.67 -9.17
CA THR A 5 24.03 0.77 -8.36
C THR A 5 24.78 0.26 -7.13
N PHE A 6 26.07 -0.10 -7.28
CA PHE A 6 26.90 -0.55 -6.17
C PHE A 6 27.10 0.54 -5.11
N ILE A 7 27.54 1.74 -5.51
CA ILE A 7 27.74 2.88 -4.61
C ILE A 7 26.45 3.22 -3.88
N PHE A 8 25.32 3.20 -4.59
CA PHE A 8 24.00 3.43 -3.99
C PHE A 8 23.70 2.38 -2.90
N LYS A 9 23.86 1.09 -3.19
CA LYS A 9 23.63 0.00 -2.23
C LYS A 9 24.55 0.10 -1.02
N ALA A 10 25.84 0.41 -1.23
CA ALA A 10 26.81 0.56 -0.16
C ALA A 10 26.44 1.72 0.78
N LYS A 11 26.14 2.91 0.23
CA LYS A 11 25.68 4.07 1.03
C LYS A 11 24.40 3.78 1.80
N TYR A 12 23.46 3.06 1.16
CA TYR A 12 22.21 2.68 1.79
C TYR A 12 22.43 1.72 2.97
N ARG A 13 23.30 0.71 2.79
CA ARG A 13 23.66 -0.23 3.86
C ARG A 13 24.33 0.47 5.03
N LEU A 14 25.36 1.29 4.76
CA LEU A 14 26.04 2.08 5.80
C LEU A 14 25.08 2.98 6.57
N TRP A 15 24.14 3.63 5.86
CA TRP A 15 23.13 4.45 6.51
C TRP A 15 22.21 3.64 7.42
N ASN A 16 21.75 2.47 6.96
CA ASN A 16 20.89 1.59 7.76
C ASN A 16 21.62 1.06 8.99
N ASP A 17 22.90 0.70 8.86
CA ASP A 17 23.71 0.22 9.99
C ASP A 17 23.92 1.35 11.01
N LEU A 18 24.20 2.58 10.55
CA LEU A 18 24.29 3.76 11.41
C LEU A 18 22.98 4.05 12.15
N VAL A 19 21.84 3.99 11.46
CA VAL A 19 20.51 4.15 12.06
C VAL A 19 20.28 3.08 13.12
N LYS A 20 20.54 1.80 12.82
CA LYS A 20 20.36 0.70 13.78
C LYS A 20 21.20 0.87 15.04
N LEU A 21 22.47 1.26 14.88
CA LEU A 21 23.39 1.46 16.00
C LEU A 21 23.00 2.63 16.90
N THR A 22 22.38 3.66 16.33
CA THR A 22 22.11 4.92 17.05
C THR A 22 20.66 5.06 17.51
N HIS A 23 19.70 4.33 16.95
CA HIS A 23 18.25 4.53 17.14
C HIS A 23 17.79 4.66 18.61
N SER A 24 18.37 3.86 19.52
CA SER A 24 18.04 3.86 20.94
C SER A 24 18.90 4.82 21.79
N THR A 25 19.72 5.65 21.15
CA THR A 25 20.69 6.53 21.83
C THR A 25 20.34 8.01 21.62
N PRO A 26 20.74 8.91 22.56
CA PRO A 26 20.59 10.36 22.38
C PRO A 26 21.32 10.93 21.16
N ILE A 27 22.26 10.18 20.57
CA ILE A 27 23.03 10.58 19.38
C ILE A 27 22.19 10.47 18.10
N TYR A 28 21.08 9.71 18.12
CA TYR A 28 20.27 9.45 16.93
C TYR A 28 19.91 10.70 16.11
N PRO A 29 19.41 11.80 16.69
CA PRO A 29 19.06 12.97 15.89
C PRO A 29 20.28 13.60 15.19
N PHE A 30 21.48 13.48 15.78
CA PHE A 30 22.71 14.10 15.27
C PHE A 30 23.25 13.44 13.98
N ILE A 31 22.75 12.27 13.58
CA ILE A 31 23.11 11.71 12.26
C ILE A 31 22.35 12.41 11.11
N TYR A 32 21.34 13.23 11.43
CA TYR A 32 20.49 13.90 10.45
C TYR A 32 20.90 15.36 10.23
N ARG A 33 21.21 15.70 8.98
CA ARG A 33 21.48 17.10 8.58
C ARG A 33 20.32 18.06 8.87
N SER A 34 19.09 17.55 8.86
CA SER A 34 17.89 18.33 9.21
C SER A 34 17.91 18.78 10.68
N TYR A 35 18.35 17.90 11.58
CA TYR A 35 18.46 18.23 12.99
C TYR A 35 19.57 19.25 13.28
N TRP A 36 20.72 19.15 12.60
CA TRP A 36 21.76 20.18 12.70
C TRP A 36 21.26 21.55 12.26
N HIS A 37 20.45 21.61 11.19
CA HIS A 37 19.84 22.87 10.77
C HIS A 37 18.95 23.45 11.88
N TYR A 38 18.13 22.61 12.50
CA TYR A 38 17.31 23.01 13.65
C TYR A 38 18.13 23.52 14.84
N LEU A 39 19.29 22.93 15.14
CA LEU A 39 20.15 23.41 16.23
C LEU A 39 20.84 24.76 15.93
N LEU A 40 21.14 25.02 14.66
CA LEU A 40 21.94 26.18 14.24
C LEU A 40 21.09 27.39 13.82
N HIS A 41 19.78 27.25 13.69
CA HIS A 41 18.88 28.33 13.29
C HIS A 41 17.94 28.69 14.44
N SER A 42 17.43 29.93 14.41
CA SER A 42 16.46 30.40 15.39
C SER A 42 15.21 29.52 15.38
N ARG A 43 14.60 29.35 16.56
CA ARG A 43 13.31 28.67 16.66
C ARG A 43 12.27 29.48 15.91
N GLN A 44 11.50 28.80 15.07
CA GLN A 44 10.40 29.39 14.32
C GLN A 44 9.12 28.63 14.65
N ASP A 45 8.00 29.33 14.54
CA ASP A 45 6.70 28.70 14.63
C ASP A 45 6.46 27.77 13.43
N TYR A 46 5.60 26.77 13.63
CA TYR A 46 5.27 25.83 12.58
C TYR A 46 4.33 26.47 11.56
N ALA A 47 4.90 27.06 10.51
CA ALA A 47 4.18 27.66 9.40
C ALA A 47 4.83 27.25 8.06
N PRO A 48 4.61 26.00 7.60
CA PRO A 48 5.18 25.53 6.34
C PRO A 48 4.79 26.41 5.16
N THR A 49 5.77 26.71 4.31
CA THR A 49 5.61 27.55 3.11
C THR A 49 5.41 26.70 1.85
N HIS A 50 4.94 27.31 0.76
CA HIS A 50 4.69 26.63 -0.53
C HIS A 50 5.93 25.95 -1.15
N ASP A 51 7.13 26.36 -0.76
CA ASP A 51 8.41 25.78 -1.22
C ASP A 51 8.87 24.56 -0.38
N MET A 52 7.98 23.99 0.44
CA MET A 52 8.29 22.87 1.32
C MET A 52 7.47 21.63 0.94
N TYR A 53 8.18 20.55 0.66
CA TYR A 53 7.61 19.29 0.20
C TYR A 53 7.87 18.14 1.17
N PHE A 54 7.00 17.14 1.14
CA PHE A 54 7.19 15.85 1.77
C PHE A 54 7.14 14.74 0.73
N ALA A 55 8.07 13.79 0.83
CA ALA A 55 8.14 12.62 -0.01
C ALA A 55 8.32 11.38 0.86
N ALA A 56 7.90 10.21 0.36
CA ALA A 56 8.31 8.93 0.91
C ALA A 56 8.79 8.04 -0.22
N ARG A 57 9.76 7.18 0.10
CA ARG A 57 10.37 6.31 -0.89
C ARG A 57 9.71 4.93 -0.89
N PRO A 58 9.10 4.51 -2.01
CA PRO A 58 8.75 3.10 -2.21
C PRO A 58 9.98 2.20 -2.05
N ASN A 59 9.89 1.17 -1.20
CA ASN A 59 11.00 0.27 -0.94
C ASN A 59 11.34 -0.55 -2.20
N PRO A 60 12.49 -0.32 -2.85
CA PRO A 60 12.80 -0.97 -4.13
C PRO A 60 13.07 -2.47 -4.00
N GLY A 61 13.24 -2.98 -2.77
CA GLY A 61 13.42 -4.42 -2.50
C GLY A 61 12.13 -5.13 -2.11
N ALA A 62 11.00 -4.44 -2.05
CA ALA A 62 9.73 -5.01 -1.59
C ALA A 62 8.74 -5.21 -2.75
N GLY A 63 7.78 -6.12 -2.57
CA GLY A 63 6.68 -6.30 -3.51
C GLY A 63 5.77 -5.06 -3.59
N ILE A 64 4.98 -4.97 -4.66
CA ILE A 64 4.18 -3.75 -4.96
C ILE A 64 3.24 -3.34 -3.82
N GLY A 65 2.63 -4.29 -3.11
CA GLY A 65 1.76 -3.97 -1.97
C GLY A 65 2.47 -3.21 -0.84
N HIS A 66 3.74 -3.52 -0.56
CA HIS A 66 4.56 -2.79 0.40
C HIS A 66 5.00 -1.45 -0.17
N GLN A 67 5.42 -1.42 -1.43
CA GLN A 67 5.82 -0.18 -2.09
C GLN A 67 4.69 0.86 -2.09
N MET A 68 3.46 0.45 -2.42
CA MET A 68 2.28 1.30 -2.30
C MET A 68 2.03 1.73 -0.86
N ALA A 69 2.27 0.88 0.13
CA ALA A 69 2.16 1.27 1.53
C ALA A 69 3.11 2.42 1.90
N ASN A 70 4.35 2.42 1.38
CA ASN A 70 5.26 3.54 1.58
C ASN A 70 4.79 4.81 0.86
N TRP A 71 4.30 4.68 -0.38
CA TRP A 71 3.78 5.82 -1.14
C TRP A 71 2.59 6.46 -0.43
N ILE A 72 1.62 5.64 0.00
CA ILE A 72 0.42 6.06 0.74
C ILE A 72 0.80 6.74 2.04
N ALA A 73 1.74 6.18 2.81
CA ALA A 73 2.24 6.82 4.02
C ALA A 73 2.84 8.20 3.72
N GLY A 74 3.63 8.34 2.66
CA GLY A 74 4.19 9.62 2.24
C GLY A 74 3.12 10.66 1.88
N TYR A 75 2.12 10.23 1.11
CA TYR A 75 1.03 11.07 0.67
C TYR A 75 0.19 11.53 1.86
N TRP A 76 -0.20 10.63 2.75
CA TRP A 76 -0.93 10.97 3.97
C TRP A 76 -0.13 11.91 4.88
N TRP A 77 1.14 11.61 5.16
CA TRP A 77 1.97 12.47 6.01
C TRP A 77 2.19 13.87 5.43
N SER A 78 2.24 14.01 4.10
CA SER A 78 2.29 15.34 3.48
C SER A 78 1.08 16.19 3.88
N LYS A 79 -0.12 15.60 3.89
CA LYS A 79 -1.35 16.26 4.35
C LYS A 79 -1.29 16.57 5.85
N GLN A 80 -0.90 15.62 6.69
CA GLN A 80 -0.84 15.82 8.15
C GLN A 80 0.18 16.88 8.58
N LEU A 81 1.24 17.04 7.80
CA LEU A 81 2.28 18.06 8.02
C LEU A 81 1.97 19.36 7.28
N ASN A 82 0.90 19.46 6.49
CA ASN A 82 0.60 20.62 5.65
C ASN A 82 1.77 20.99 4.73
N LEU A 83 2.35 19.98 4.08
CA LEU A 83 3.42 20.09 3.09
C LEU A 83 2.91 19.62 1.74
N HIS A 84 3.46 20.15 0.65
CA HIS A 84 3.15 19.63 -0.68
C HIS A 84 3.73 18.21 -0.85
N PHE A 85 3.03 17.33 -1.55
CA PHE A 85 3.57 16.00 -1.84
C PHE A 85 4.57 16.07 -3.01
N ALA A 86 5.67 15.33 -2.91
CA ALA A 86 6.63 15.15 -3.99
C ALA A 86 6.79 13.66 -4.31
N HIS A 87 6.55 13.30 -5.57
CA HIS A 87 6.53 11.91 -5.99
C HIS A 87 7.95 11.31 -6.09
N MET A 88 8.11 10.12 -5.51
CA MET A 88 9.22 9.20 -5.76
C MET A 88 8.68 7.95 -6.46
N SER A 89 9.31 7.59 -7.57
CA SER A 89 8.91 6.47 -8.41
C SER A 89 8.91 5.12 -7.67
N PHE A 90 8.01 4.24 -8.11
CA PHE A 90 8.04 2.82 -7.77
C PHE A 90 9.31 2.14 -8.30
N SER A 91 9.52 0.86 -7.93
CA SER A 91 10.70 0.10 -8.34
C SER A 91 10.82 -0.06 -9.87
N THR A 92 9.69 -0.03 -10.57
CA THR A 92 9.60 -0.06 -12.04
C THR A 92 8.64 1.03 -12.52
N SER A 93 8.97 1.66 -13.65
CA SER A 93 8.09 2.68 -14.26
C SER A 93 6.73 2.11 -14.69
N GLN A 94 6.66 0.81 -14.97
CA GLN A 94 5.40 0.13 -15.28
C GLN A 94 4.35 0.30 -14.18
N TRP A 95 4.75 0.29 -12.90
CA TRP A 95 3.84 0.54 -11.79
C TRP A 95 3.48 2.02 -11.63
N ASP A 96 4.42 2.93 -11.90
CA ASP A 96 4.11 4.37 -11.93
C ASP A 96 3.06 4.69 -12.99
N ASP A 97 3.25 4.18 -14.20
CA ASP A 97 2.33 4.36 -15.33
C ASP A 97 0.97 3.71 -15.07
N PHE A 98 0.97 2.48 -14.56
CA PHE A 98 -0.25 1.71 -14.29
C PHE A 98 -1.10 2.33 -13.18
N LEU A 99 -0.48 2.70 -12.05
CA LEU A 99 -1.21 3.27 -10.91
C LEU A 99 -1.60 4.73 -11.15
N GLY A 100 -0.84 5.48 -11.96
CA GLY A 100 -1.08 6.91 -12.18
C GLY A 100 -0.82 7.79 -10.96
N PHE A 101 -0.28 7.25 -9.88
CA PHE A 101 -0.13 7.98 -8.60
C PHE A 101 0.79 9.19 -8.70
N GLY A 102 1.79 9.14 -9.57
CA GLY A 102 2.68 10.26 -9.87
C GLY A 102 2.12 11.25 -10.90
N HIS A 103 0.98 10.95 -11.55
CA HIS A 103 0.39 11.87 -12.51
C HIS A 103 -0.09 13.13 -11.79
N ASN A 104 0.25 14.30 -12.34
CA ASN A 104 0.05 15.62 -11.73
C ASN A 104 0.83 15.88 -10.43
N GLU A 105 1.74 14.99 -10.04
CA GLU A 105 2.64 15.21 -8.90
C GLU A 105 4.02 15.65 -9.39
N ILE A 106 4.60 16.66 -8.76
CA ILE A 106 5.97 17.04 -9.06
C ILE A 106 6.93 15.98 -8.50
N SER A 107 7.85 15.48 -9.33
CA SER A 107 8.81 14.48 -8.87
C SER A 107 9.92 15.09 -8.02
N VAL A 108 10.46 14.32 -7.07
CA VAL A 108 11.65 14.73 -6.29
C VAL A 108 12.83 15.08 -7.19
N LYS A 109 13.03 14.35 -8.29
CA LYS A 109 14.10 14.62 -9.26
C LYS A 109 13.94 15.99 -9.93
N GLU A 110 12.71 16.36 -10.26
CA GLU A 110 12.40 17.65 -10.88
C GLU A 110 12.62 18.80 -9.89
N LEU A 111 12.12 18.68 -8.66
CA LEU A 111 12.39 19.66 -7.60
C LEU A 111 13.90 19.84 -7.35
N GLN A 112 14.69 18.76 -7.36
CA GLN A 112 16.14 18.84 -7.23
C GLN A 112 16.80 19.65 -8.36
N ARG A 113 16.33 19.52 -9.61
CA ARG A 113 16.81 20.35 -10.73
C ARG A 113 16.46 21.83 -10.54
N ARG A 114 15.31 22.12 -9.90
CA ARG A 114 14.88 23.47 -9.52
C ARG A 114 15.57 24.03 -8.26
N GLY A 115 16.60 23.33 -7.76
CA GLY A 115 17.42 23.78 -6.63
C GLY A 115 16.92 23.37 -5.25
N PHE A 116 15.87 22.56 -5.14
CA PHE A 116 15.37 22.10 -3.85
C PHE A 116 16.33 21.10 -3.19
N LYS A 117 16.52 21.25 -1.88
CA LYS A 117 17.41 20.39 -1.09
C LYS A 117 16.63 19.25 -0.44
N LEU A 118 17.00 18.01 -0.75
CA LEU A 118 16.44 16.82 -0.08
C LEU A 118 17.04 16.66 1.33
N ARG A 119 16.19 16.47 2.35
CA ARG A 119 16.58 16.39 3.77
C ARG A 119 15.84 15.27 4.49
N ARG A 120 16.59 14.28 5.00
CA ARG A 120 16.03 13.20 5.81
C ARG A 120 15.54 13.74 7.15
N LEU A 121 14.40 13.29 7.60
CA LEU A 121 13.91 13.52 8.97
C LEU A 121 14.32 12.35 9.88
N PRO A 122 14.55 12.60 11.18
CA PRO A 122 14.56 11.53 12.18
C PRO A 122 13.26 10.73 12.16
N HIS A 123 13.29 9.49 12.65
CA HIS A 123 12.08 8.70 12.80
C HIS A 123 11.09 9.37 13.77
N PHE A 124 9.81 9.23 13.47
CA PHE A 124 8.69 9.64 14.30
C PHE A 124 7.57 8.61 14.14
N PHE A 125 6.58 8.61 15.02
CA PHE A 125 5.52 7.59 15.03
C PHE A 125 4.14 8.23 14.96
N GLU A 126 3.23 7.57 14.23
CA GLU A 126 1.83 7.98 14.02
C GLU A 126 1.11 8.37 15.32
N ASN A 127 1.33 7.59 16.39
CA ASN A 127 0.66 7.77 17.68
C ASN A 127 1.52 8.50 18.74
N ASP A 128 2.72 8.97 18.38
CA ASP A 128 3.60 9.68 19.30
C ASP A 128 3.63 11.19 18.99
N LYS A 129 2.78 11.92 19.70
CA LYS A 129 2.67 13.39 19.61
C LYS A 129 3.99 14.11 19.88
N ALA A 130 4.85 13.57 20.76
CA ALA A 130 6.13 14.18 21.08
C ALA A 130 7.10 14.08 19.89
N SER A 131 7.20 12.90 19.26
CA SER A 131 8.02 12.73 18.05
C SER A 131 7.52 13.57 16.87
N ILE A 132 6.20 13.67 16.68
CA ILE A 132 5.60 14.51 15.64
C ILE A 132 5.91 15.99 15.90
N SER A 133 5.72 16.46 17.15
CA SER A 133 6.05 17.84 17.54
C SER A 133 7.53 18.14 17.33
N PHE A 134 8.40 17.20 17.66
CA PHE A 134 9.84 17.33 17.44
C PHE A 134 10.18 17.47 15.95
N VAL A 135 9.62 16.63 15.08
CA VAL A 135 9.83 16.71 13.64
C VAL A 135 9.24 18.00 13.06
N LYS A 136 8.09 18.47 13.55
CA LYS A 136 7.54 19.79 13.20
C LYS A 136 8.50 20.93 13.54
N LYS A 137 9.17 20.91 14.70
CA LYS A 137 10.21 21.90 15.04
C LYS A 137 11.39 21.86 14.08
N ILE A 138 11.81 20.67 13.65
CA ILE A 138 12.85 20.53 12.64
C ILE A 138 12.41 21.15 11.32
N ILE A 139 11.21 20.83 10.84
CA ILE A 139 10.63 21.37 9.60
C ILE A 139 10.51 22.89 9.69
N ALA A 140 10.00 23.43 10.80
CA ALA A 140 9.85 24.88 11.02
C ALA A 140 11.17 25.65 10.89
N SER A 141 12.29 25.04 11.29
CA SER A 141 13.61 25.68 11.12
C SER A 141 13.94 26.00 9.66
N TYR A 142 13.28 25.35 8.69
CA TYR A 142 13.46 25.52 7.25
C TYR A 142 12.40 26.42 6.58
N ASN A 143 11.51 27.11 7.30
CA ASN A 143 10.49 27.92 6.64
C ASN A 143 11.12 28.94 5.67
N GLY A 144 10.48 29.11 4.51
CA GLY A 144 10.97 29.98 3.43
C GLY A 144 12.13 29.39 2.61
N GLN A 145 12.54 28.15 2.87
CA GLN A 145 13.55 27.46 2.06
C GLN A 145 12.93 26.44 1.10
N LYS A 146 13.58 26.28 -0.05
CA LYS A 146 13.30 25.22 -1.03
C LYS A 146 13.83 23.87 -0.53
N VAL A 147 12.97 23.11 0.14
CA VAL A 147 13.33 21.85 0.82
C VAL A 147 12.32 20.75 0.54
N ILE A 148 12.84 19.52 0.42
CA ILE A 148 12.04 18.30 0.35
C ILE A 148 12.40 17.47 1.57
N PHE A 149 11.44 17.22 2.44
CA PHE A 149 11.58 16.31 3.54
C PHE A 149 11.20 14.90 3.13
N TRP A 150 11.86 13.92 3.72
CA TRP A 150 11.48 12.52 3.58
C TRP A 150 11.85 11.75 4.84
N PRO A 151 10.99 10.81 5.27
CA PRO A 151 11.20 10.06 6.49
C PRO A 151 12.20 8.91 6.25
N PRO A 152 12.57 8.16 7.30
CA PRO A 152 13.26 6.89 7.13
C PRO A 152 12.49 5.92 6.22
N GLN A 153 13.19 4.94 5.64
CA GLN A 153 12.56 3.87 4.86
C GLN A 153 11.53 3.14 5.74
N ASP A 154 10.39 2.78 5.15
CA ASP A 154 9.32 2.04 5.82
C ASP A 154 8.71 2.77 7.03
N HIS A 155 8.75 4.11 7.00
CA HIS A 155 7.99 4.93 7.92
C HIS A 155 6.49 4.66 7.77
N SER A 156 5.90 4.19 8.87
CA SER A 156 4.59 3.54 8.85
C SER A 156 3.44 4.55 8.84
N TYR A 157 2.34 4.10 8.25
CA TYR A 157 1.02 4.65 8.43
C TYR A 157 0.02 3.50 8.32
N THR A 158 -0.82 3.37 9.34
CA THR A 158 -1.64 2.19 9.57
C THR A 158 -2.90 2.23 8.72
N ALA A 159 -3.73 3.26 8.89
CA ALA A 159 -5.09 3.38 8.36
C ALA A 159 -5.12 3.81 6.88
N GLN A 160 -4.48 3.06 6.00
CA GLN A 160 -4.24 3.47 4.60
C GLN A 160 -5.48 3.81 3.77
N TYR A 161 -6.65 3.39 4.23
CA TYR A 161 -7.94 3.74 3.65
C TYR A 161 -8.33 5.22 3.83
N GLU A 162 -7.73 6.02 4.72
CA GLU A 162 -8.16 7.42 4.89
C GLU A 162 -7.83 8.32 3.68
N VAL A 163 -6.91 7.90 2.80
CA VAL A 163 -6.63 8.58 1.52
C VAL A 163 -7.20 7.81 0.32
N MET A 164 -8.06 6.82 0.57
CA MET A 164 -8.58 5.92 -0.45
C MET A 164 -9.21 6.67 -1.63
N GLU A 165 -9.97 7.73 -1.37
CA GLU A 165 -10.60 8.51 -2.42
C GLU A 165 -9.57 9.22 -3.32
N ASP A 166 -8.47 9.75 -2.76
CA ASP A 166 -7.37 10.29 -3.57
C ASP A 166 -6.73 9.19 -4.44
N LEU A 167 -6.56 7.98 -3.89
CA LEU A 167 -5.97 6.85 -4.62
C LEU A 167 -6.87 6.42 -5.78
N LYS A 168 -8.18 6.31 -5.54
CA LYS A 168 -9.18 6.02 -6.58
C LYS A 168 -9.14 7.09 -7.67
N GLN A 169 -9.18 8.37 -7.29
CA GLN A 169 -9.13 9.47 -8.26
C GLN A 169 -7.87 9.39 -9.14
N LYS A 170 -6.70 9.15 -8.55
CA LYS A 170 -5.44 9.00 -9.30
C LYS A 170 -5.44 7.78 -10.23
N PHE A 171 -5.94 6.64 -9.74
CA PHE A 171 -5.96 5.40 -10.50
C PHE A 171 -6.93 5.45 -11.69
N TYR A 172 -8.19 5.87 -11.46
CA TYR A 172 -9.22 5.89 -12.49
C TYR A 172 -9.02 7.00 -13.54
N HIS A 173 -8.22 8.03 -13.23
CA HIS A 173 -7.81 9.06 -14.20
C HIS A 173 -6.41 8.81 -14.80
N ALA A 174 -5.78 7.67 -14.50
CA ALA A 174 -4.50 7.33 -15.09
C ALA A 174 -4.67 7.07 -16.60
N PRO A 175 -3.79 7.60 -17.48
CA PRO A 175 -3.83 7.30 -18.91
C PRO A 175 -3.74 5.79 -19.23
N ALA A 176 -3.19 5.00 -18.32
CA ALA A 176 -3.15 3.54 -18.45
C ALA A 176 -4.54 2.90 -18.56
N ARG A 177 -5.60 3.53 -18.03
CA ARG A 177 -6.98 2.99 -18.06
C ARG A 177 -7.48 2.73 -19.49
N GLU A 178 -7.00 3.49 -20.49
CA GLU A 178 -7.37 3.29 -21.91
C GLU A 178 -6.93 1.94 -22.49
N ARG A 179 -5.95 1.29 -21.83
CA ARG A 179 -5.35 0.02 -22.28
C ARG A 179 -5.71 -1.14 -21.38
N ASP A 180 -6.61 -0.94 -20.41
CA ASP A 180 -7.05 -1.99 -19.51
C ASP A 180 -7.67 -3.15 -20.29
N LYS A 181 -7.29 -4.37 -19.89
CA LYS A 181 -7.84 -5.60 -20.45
C LYS A 181 -8.28 -6.48 -19.29
N LEU A 182 -9.59 -6.76 -19.26
CA LEU A 182 -10.20 -7.64 -18.27
C LEU A 182 -10.74 -8.89 -18.96
N ILE A 183 -10.60 -10.04 -18.32
CA ILE A 183 -11.23 -11.30 -18.72
C ILE A 183 -12.63 -11.50 -18.10
N TYR A 184 -13.13 -10.47 -17.41
CA TYR A 184 -14.45 -10.49 -16.80
C TYR A 184 -15.56 -10.51 -17.82
N ASP A 185 -16.59 -11.27 -17.50
CA ASP A 185 -17.82 -11.31 -18.28
C ASP A 185 -18.72 -10.14 -17.86
N LYS A 186 -18.99 -9.24 -18.80
CA LYS A 186 -19.80 -8.04 -18.57
C LYS A 186 -21.27 -8.36 -18.27
N GLN A 187 -21.74 -9.55 -18.63
CA GLN A 187 -23.11 -9.99 -18.35
C GLN A 187 -23.24 -10.73 -17.02
N SER A 188 -22.11 -11.00 -16.36
CA SER A 188 -22.03 -11.75 -15.11
C SER A 188 -21.72 -10.83 -13.93
N PHE A 189 -21.94 -11.33 -12.72
CA PHE A 189 -21.41 -10.78 -11.48
C PHE A 189 -20.06 -11.48 -11.20
N ASN A 190 -18.97 -10.72 -11.26
CA ASN A 190 -17.60 -11.23 -11.25
C ASN A 190 -17.02 -11.16 -9.83
N ILE A 191 -16.83 -12.33 -9.22
CA ILE A 191 -16.16 -12.47 -7.93
C ILE A 191 -14.67 -12.72 -8.17
N ALA A 192 -13.81 -11.88 -7.61
CA ALA A 192 -12.38 -12.17 -7.50
C ALA A 192 -12.07 -12.74 -6.12
N ILE A 193 -11.31 -13.82 -6.07
CA ILE A 193 -10.75 -14.36 -4.82
C ILE A 193 -9.24 -14.41 -4.91
N HIS A 194 -8.57 -13.78 -3.95
CA HIS A 194 -7.12 -13.84 -3.84
C HIS A 194 -6.68 -14.66 -2.63
N VAL A 195 -6.00 -15.78 -2.90
CA VAL A 195 -5.41 -16.64 -1.88
C VAL A 195 -3.91 -16.40 -1.85
N ARG A 196 -3.36 -15.98 -0.70
CA ARG A 196 -1.92 -15.77 -0.56
C ARG A 196 -1.22 -17.10 -0.27
N ARG A 197 -0.35 -17.52 -1.18
CA ARG A 197 0.62 -18.62 -0.97
C ARG A 197 2.04 -18.12 -1.29
N GLY A 198 2.92 -19.01 -1.75
CA GLY A 198 4.30 -18.73 -2.10
C GLY A 198 5.18 -18.51 -0.88
N ASP A 199 5.53 -17.25 -0.58
CA ASP A 199 6.50 -16.93 0.47
C ASP A 199 6.10 -17.47 1.85
N ILE A 200 4.81 -17.43 2.17
CA ILE A 200 4.26 -18.00 3.40
C ILE A 200 4.53 -19.50 3.53
N MET A 201 4.55 -20.24 2.43
CA MET A 201 4.79 -21.68 2.43
C MET A 201 6.28 -22.03 2.49
N ASN A 202 7.16 -21.10 2.12
CA ASN A 202 8.59 -21.33 2.00
C ASN A 202 9.36 -21.14 3.31
N ASP A 203 8.81 -20.36 4.26
CA ASP A 203 9.43 -20.11 5.56
C ASP A 203 8.38 -20.17 6.68
N PRO A 204 7.95 -21.40 7.07
CA PRO A 204 6.86 -21.60 8.03
C PRO A 204 7.26 -21.25 9.48
N GLN A 205 8.52 -20.89 9.73
CA GLN A 205 9.00 -20.47 11.06
C GLN A 205 8.94 -18.95 11.24
N ASN A 206 8.73 -18.19 10.16
CA ASN A 206 8.69 -16.75 10.24
C ASN A 206 7.35 -16.25 10.79
N PRO A 207 7.31 -15.68 12.01
CA PRO A 207 6.04 -15.28 12.65
C PRO A 207 5.26 -14.24 11.83
N ASN A 208 5.96 -13.38 11.07
CA ASN A 208 5.32 -12.39 10.20
C ASN A 208 4.62 -13.03 8.99
N LEU A 209 5.04 -14.21 8.57
CA LEU A 209 4.40 -14.98 7.50
C LEU A 209 3.28 -15.85 8.06
N ILE A 210 3.49 -16.49 9.21
CA ILE A 210 2.48 -17.32 9.89
C ILE A 210 1.22 -16.52 10.17
N MET A 211 1.35 -15.30 10.72
CA MET A 211 0.18 -14.46 11.04
C MET A 211 -0.67 -14.08 9.81
N ARG A 212 -0.10 -14.19 8.61
CA ARG A 212 -0.75 -13.89 7.32
C ARG A 212 -1.43 -15.12 6.71
N PHE A 213 -1.14 -16.32 7.21
CA PHE A 213 -1.72 -17.54 6.68
C PHE A 213 -3.23 -17.61 7.01
N LEU A 214 -3.99 -18.05 6.01
CA LEU A 214 -5.39 -18.42 6.11
C LEU A 214 -5.55 -19.71 5.29
N SER A 215 -6.22 -20.71 5.88
CA SER A 215 -6.39 -22.04 5.30
C SER A 215 -7.25 -22.02 4.05
N ASN A 216 -7.21 -23.09 3.27
CA ASN A 216 -8.14 -23.29 2.16
C ASN A 216 -9.59 -23.30 2.66
N ASP A 217 -9.87 -23.99 3.78
CA ASP A 217 -11.19 -24.01 4.42
C ASP A 217 -11.75 -22.62 4.74
N TYR A 218 -10.90 -21.68 5.16
CA TYR A 218 -11.31 -20.29 5.37
C TYR A 218 -11.86 -19.70 4.06
N PHE A 219 -11.13 -19.83 2.96
CA PHE A 219 -11.49 -19.24 1.69
C PHE A 219 -12.69 -19.94 1.04
N GLU A 220 -12.77 -21.27 1.15
CA GLU A 220 -13.89 -22.07 0.66
C GLU A 220 -15.18 -21.66 1.38
N LYS A 221 -15.14 -21.60 2.72
CA LYS A 221 -16.28 -21.21 3.53
C LYS A 221 -16.74 -19.78 3.27
N VAL A 222 -15.81 -18.85 3.04
CA VAL A 222 -16.13 -17.46 2.68
C VAL A 222 -16.78 -17.40 1.30
N LEU A 223 -16.20 -18.08 0.30
CA LEU A 223 -16.73 -18.12 -1.05
C LEU A 223 -18.13 -18.73 -1.06
N LYS A 224 -18.33 -19.87 -0.39
CA LYS A 224 -19.62 -20.54 -0.25
C LYS A 224 -20.68 -19.61 0.35
N GLN A 225 -20.38 -18.99 1.50
CA GLN A 225 -21.29 -18.03 2.12
C GLN A 225 -21.59 -16.83 1.21
N ALA A 226 -20.60 -16.30 0.50
CA ALA A 226 -20.80 -15.22 -0.45
C ALA A 226 -21.74 -15.65 -1.58
N THR A 227 -21.46 -16.78 -2.25
CA THR A 227 -22.26 -17.26 -3.39
C THR A 227 -23.68 -17.68 -3.00
N GLU A 228 -23.88 -18.27 -1.82
CA GLU A 228 -25.21 -18.71 -1.36
C GLU A 228 -26.10 -17.56 -0.88
N ASN A 229 -25.51 -16.41 -0.53
CA ASN A 229 -26.24 -15.27 0.03
C ASN A 229 -26.23 -14.03 -0.88
N LEU A 230 -25.56 -14.11 -2.04
CA LEU A 230 -25.58 -13.08 -3.07
C LEU A 230 -26.94 -13.09 -3.77
N ASN A 231 -27.67 -11.98 -3.71
CA ASN A 231 -28.97 -11.85 -4.37
C ASN A 231 -28.85 -10.92 -5.58
N VAL A 232 -28.34 -11.44 -6.70
CA VAL A 232 -28.12 -10.70 -7.94
C VAL A 232 -28.81 -11.39 -9.10
N ASP A 233 -29.32 -10.59 -10.05
CA ASP A 233 -30.02 -11.09 -11.25
C ASP A 233 -29.07 -11.55 -12.37
N LYS A 234 -27.76 -11.68 -12.08
CA LYS A 234 -26.71 -12.04 -13.04
C LYS A 234 -26.08 -13.40 -12.71
N PRO A 235 -25.62 -14.17 -13.71
CA PRO A 235 -24.78 -15.34 -13.46
C PRO A 235 -23.54 -14.95 -12.66
N VAL A 236 -23.11 -15.81 -11.73
CA VAL A 236 -21.90 -15.57 -10.93
C VAL A 236 -20.71 -16.29 -11.56
N HIS A 237 -19.64 -15.53 -11.81
CA HIS A 237 -18.35 -16.04 -12.27
C HIS A 237 -17.30 -15.80 -11.19
N ILE A 238 -16.44 -16.80 -10.94
CA ILE A 238 -15.43 -16.75 -9.88
C ILE A 238 -14.05 -16.77 -10.52
N TYR A 239 -13.18 -15.83 -10.18
CA TYR A 239 -11.83 -15.71 -10.70
C TYR A 239 -10.84 -15.90 -9.55
N PHE A 240 -10.09 -16.99 -9.60
CA PHE A 240 -9.23 -17.44 -8.51
C PHE A 240 -7.77 -17.05 -8.77
N PHE A 241 -7.26 -16.09 -7.98
CA PHE A 241 -5.90 -15.58 -8.05
C PHE A 241 -5.05 -16.16 -6.93
N SER A 242 -4.03 -16.93 -7.29
CA SER A 242 -3.05 -17.45 -6.33
C SER A 242 -1.75 -17.85 -7.03
N GLN A 243 -0.77 -18.24 -6.23
CA GLN A 243 0.43 -18.94 -6.69
C GLN A 243 0.22 -20.45 -6.54
N GLY A 244 0.89 -21.24 -7.38
CA GLY A 244 0.75 -22.72 -7.38
C GLY A 244 -0.05 -23.20 -8.59
N LYS A 245 -0.75 -24.31 -8.42
CA LYS A 245 -1.55 -24.94 -9.49
C LYS A 245 -2.95 -25.30 -8.98
N PRO A 246 -3.95 -25.49 -9.86
CA PRO A 246 -5.31 -25.86 -9.45
C PRO A 246 -5.39 -27.09 -8.52
N GLU A 247 -4.47 -28.04 -8.66
CA GLU A 247 -4.43 -29.26 -7.82
C GLU A 247 -4.11 -28.97 -6.35
N ASP A 248 -3.59 -27.79 -6.02
CA ASP A 248 -3.35 -27.33 -4.65
C ASP A 248 -4.65 -26.83 -3.96
N TYR A 249 -5.76 -26.78 -4.70
CA TYR A 249 -7.03 -26.12 -4.32
C TYR A 249 -8.27 -26.96 -4.70
N LEU A 250 -8.19 -28.28 -4.54
CA LEU A 250 -9.23 -29.22 -5.01
C LEU A 250 -10.61 -28.92 -4.43
N GLU A 251 -10.69 -28.39 -3.22
CA GLU A 251 -11.92 -27.96 -2.57
C GLU A 251 -12.68 -26.88 -3.36
N PHE A 252 -12.04 -26.16 -4.28
CA PHE A 252 -12.69 -25.17 -5.16
C PHE A 252 -13.07 -25.74 -6.53
N ALA A 253 -12.63 -26.94 -6.89
CA ALA A 253 -12.84 -27.49 -8.23
C ALA A 253 -14.32 -27.79 -8.56
N HIS A 254 -15.19 -27.83 -7.54
CA HIS A 254 -16.62 -28.11 -7.70
C HIS A 254 -17.44 -26.88 -8.12
N TYR A 255 -16.87 -25.67 -8.12
CA TYR A 255 -17.56 -24.46 -8.57
C TYR A 255 -17.59 -24.40 -10.12
N PRO A 256 -18.78 -24.49 -10.76
CA PRO A 256 -18.88 -24.71 -12.21
C PRO A 256 -18.39 -23.52 -13.06
N ASN A 257 -18.45 -22.29 -12.54
CA ASN A 257 -18.02 -21.06 -13.22
C ASN A 257 -16.73 -20.47 -12.62
N LEU A 258 -15.84 -21.34 -12.13
CA LEU A 258 -14.55 -20.94 -11.59
C LEU A 258 -13.46 -20.91 -12.68
N HIS A 259 -12.74 -19.78 -12.72
CA HIS A 259 -11.67 -19.49 -13.65
C HIS A 259 -10.34 -19.41 -12.89
N TRP A 260 -9.42 -20.33 -13.17
CA TRP A 260 -8.10 -20.37 -12.55
C TRP A 260 -7.16 -19.31 -13.14
N CYS A 261 -6.76 -18.34 -12.34
CA CYS A 261 -5.88 -17.23 -12.74
C CYS A 261 -4.45 -17.40 -12.19
N MET A 262 -3.87 -18.60 -12.30
CA MET A 262 -2.56 -18.94 -11.70
C MET A 262 -1.35 -18.36 -12.45
N ASN A 263 -1.49 -18.12 -13.75
CA ASN A 263 -0.40 -17.67 -14.64
C ASN A 263 -0.52 -16.18 -15.03
N MET A 264 -1.42 -15.45 -14.37
CA MET A 264 -1.60 -14.02 -14.63
C MET A 264 -0.50 -13.22 -13.94
N ASP A 265 0.03 -12.20 -14.62
CA ASP A 265 1.06 -11.35 -14.01
C ASP A 265 0.48 -10.48 -12.88
N ALA A 266 1.38 -9.81 -12.15
CA ALA A 266 0.98 -9.03 -10.98
C ALA A 266 0.16 -7.79 -11.32
N GLN A 267 0.38 -7.13 -12.45
CA GLN A 267 -0.39 -5.93 -12.83
C GLN A 267 -1.77 -6.33 -13.33
N ASP A 268 -1.85 -7.38 -14.16
CA ASP A 268 -3.13 -7.91 -14.62
C ASP A 268 -3.94 -8.46 -13.45
N SER A 269 -3.34 -9.27 -12.57
CA SER A 269 -4.04 -9.78 -11.37
C SER A 269 -4.54 -8.63 -10.48
N PHE A 270 -3.72 -7.59 -10.31
CA PHE A 270 -4.10 -6.40 -9.57
C PHE A 270 -5.29 -5.69 -10.22
N LEU A 271 -5.24 -5.48 -11.54
CA LEU A 271 -6.30 -4.83 -12.31
C LEU A 271 -7.64 -5.57 -12.14
N HIS A 272 -7.63 -6.89 -12.29
CA HIS A 272 -8.83 -7.71 -12.13
C HIS A 272 -9.41 -7.55 -10.72
N MET A 273 -8.57 -7.66 -9.67
CA MET A 273 -9.03 -7.42 -8.31
C MET A 273 -9.64 -6.02 -8.11
N VAL A 274 -9.13 -4.97 -8.77
CA VAL A 274 -9.73 -3.62 -8.70
C VAL A 274 -11.13 -3.59 -9.31
N TYR A 275 -11.33 -4.25 -10.46
CA TYR A 275 -12.58 -4.16 -11.22
C TYR A 275 -13.61 -5.25 -10.88
N ALA A 276 -13.35 -6.10 -9.88
CA ALA A 276 -14.29 -7.15 -9.47
C ALA A 276 -15.55 -6.54 -8.85
N ASP A 277 -16.71 -7.11 -9.13
CA ASP A 277 -17.98 -6.73 -8.49
C ASP A 277 -17.96 -7.11 -6.99
N LEU A 278 -17.29 -8.21 -6.65
CA LEU A 278 -16.95 -8.58 -5.28
C LEU A 278 -15.51 -9.11 -5.21
N LEU A 279 -14.71 -8.59 -4.28
CA LEU A 279 -13.33 -9.00 -4.04
C LEU A 279 -13.19 -9.64 -2.66
N ILE A 280 -12.85 -10.94 -2.64
CA ILE A 280 -12.44 -11.68 -1.45
C ILE A 280 -10.91 -11.56 -1.31
N THR A 281 -10.44 -10.96 -0.23
CA THR A 281 -9.01 -10.73 0.01
C THR A 281 -8.40 -11.70 1.02
N SER A 282 -7.07 -11.71 1.07
CA SER A 282 -6.28 -12.40 2.10
C SER A 282 -5.60 -11.38 3.02
N LYS A 283 -4.90 -11.85 4.07
CA LYS A 283 -3.98 -11.02 4.88
C LYS A 283 -2.71 -10.68 4.09
N SER A 284 -2.87 -9.93 3.01
CA SER A 284 -1.84 -9.61 2.04
C SER A 284 -1.94 -8.16 1.62
N SER A 285 -0.83 -7.42 1.70
CA SER A 285 -0.77 -6.09 1.10
C SER A 285 -1.09 -6.14 -0.40
N PHE A 286 -0.78 -7.24 -1.10
CA PHE A 286 -1.06 -7.35 -2.54
C PHE A 286 -2.55 -7.33 -2.87
N SER A 287 -3.42 -8.00 -2.08
CA SER A 287 -4.88 -7.96 -2.27
C SER A 287 -5.55 -6.78 -1.57
N TYR A 288 -4.92 -6.25 -0.51
CA TYR A 288 -5.44 -5.06 0.18
C TYR A 288 -5.37 -3.79 -0.68
N LYS A 289 -4.30 -3.59 -1.46
CA LYS A 289 -4.18 -2.40 -2.32
C LYS A 289 -5.24 -2.30 -3.42
N PRO A 290 -5.56 -3.34 -4.19
CA PRO A 290 -6.66 -3.27 -5.14
C PRO A 290 -8.00 -3.13 -4.42
N ALA A 291 -8.18 -3.67 -3.21
CA ALA A 291 -9.39 -3.45 -2.41
C ALA A 291 -9.63 -1.97 -2.08
N LEU A 292 -8.58 -1.18 -1.83
CA LEU A 292 -8.69 0.28 -1.67
C LEU A 292 -9.20 0.97 -2.96
N LEU A 293 -8.89 0.42 -4.13
CA LEU A 293 -9.28 1.02 -5.41
C LEU A 293 -10.61 0.48 -5.94
N ASN A 294 -11.04 -0.68 -5.45
CA ASN A 294 -12.23 -1.39 -5.89
C ASN A 294 -13.52 -0.66 -5.49
N GLN A 295 -14.43 -0.53 -6.46
CA GLN A 295 -15.73 0.15 -6.31
C GLN A 295 -16.89 -0.80 -5.98
N GLY A 296 -16.69 -2.12 -6.08
CA GLY A 296 -17.64 -3.15 -5.69
C GLY A 296 -17.56 -3.53 -4.22
N ILE A 297 -17.98 -4.74 -3.87
CA ILE A 297 -18.02 -5.26 -2.51
C ILE A 297 -16.64 -5.83 -2.14
N LYS A 298 -16.12 -5.52 -0.94
CA LYS A 298 -14.87 -6.10 -0.43
C LYS A 298 -15.18 -7.01 0.74
N VAL A 299 -14.77 -8.27 0.65
CA VAL A 299 -14.86 -9.26 1.72
C VAL A 299 -13.45 -9.52 2.23
N CYS A 300 -13.15 -9.04 3.43
CA CYS A 300 -11.79 -8.91 3.93
C CYS A 300 -11.58 -9.61 5.28
N PRO A 301 -10.41 -10.21 5.54
CA PRO A 301 -10.11 -10.75 6.87
C PRO A 301 -10.08 -9.63 7.91
N ARG A 302 -10.86 -9.74 8.99
CA ARG A 302 -10.96 -8.71 10.05
C ARG A 302 -9.59 -8.33 10.61
N ASN A 303 -8.74 -9.34 10.86
CA ASN A 303 -7.47 -9.18 11.55
C ASN A 303 -6.32 -8.93 10.57
N PHE A 304 -6.31 -7.76 9.93
CA PHE A 304 -5.22 -7.29 9.08
C PHE A 304 -4.70 -5.92 9.57
N TRP A 305 -3.38 -5.76 9.66
CA TRP A 305 -2.78 -4.63 10.39
C TRP A 305 -3.05 -3.25 9.80
N HIS A 306 -3.51 -3.14 8.54
CA HIS A 306 -3.86 -1.84 7.95
C HIS A 306 -5.27 -1.36 8.32
N GLY A 307 -6.11 -2.23 8.90
CA GLY A 307 -7.52 -1.93 9.14
C GLY A 307 -8.30 -1.67 7.85
N TYR A 308 -9.57 -1.30 8.02
CA TYR A 308 -10.54 -1.09 6.94
C TYR A 308 -11.45 0.09 7.28
N PRO A 309 -12.03 0.77 6.28
CA PRO A 309 -13.04 1.80 6.53
C PRO A 309 -14.31 1.17 7.11
N ASP A 310 -15.08 1.98 7.85
CA ASP A 310 -16.39 1.61 8.35
C ASP A 310 -17.45 2.00 7.31
N SER A 311 -17.67 1.13 6.32
CA SER A 311 -18.69 1.32 5.28
C SER A 311 -19.30 -0.01 4.83
N SER A 312 -20.53 0.01 4.33
CA SER A 312 -21.33 -1.19 4.06
C SER A 312 -20.73 -2.10 2.99
N ASP A 313 -19.95 -1.53 2.08
CA ASP A 313 -19.21 -2.22 1.02
C ASP A 313 -17.94 -2.93 1.52
N TRP A 314 -17.59 -2.83 2.81
CA TRP A 314 -16.47 -3.53 3.44
C TRP A 314 -16.96 -4.52 4.50
N ILE A 315 -17.00 -5.79 4.10
CA ILE A 315 -17.48 -6.89 4.93
C ILE A 315 -16.28 -7.58 5.57
N LEU A 316 -16.27 -7.67 6.90
CA LEU A 316 -15.18 -8.25 7.67
C LEU A 316 -15.46 -9.70 8.05
N VAL A 317 -14.46 -10.56 7.83
CA VAL A 317 -14.52 -12.01 8.04
C VAL A 317 -13.60 -12.44 9.17
N GLU A 318 -14.10 -13.26 10.09
CA GLU A 318 -13.30 -13.89 11.14
C GLU A 318 -12.33 -14.93 10.58
N ASN A 319 -11.25 -15.25 11.32
CA ASN A 319 -10.24 -16.22 10.85
C ASN A 319 -10.80 -17.63 10.62
N ASP A 320 -11.99 -17.96 11.11
CA ASP A 320 -12.68 -19.23 10.87
C ASP A 320 -13.58 -19.22 9.61
N GLY A 321 -13.54 -18.12 8.84
CA GLY A 321 -14.29 -17.92 7.60
C GLY A 321 -15.71 -17.38 7.81
N THR A 322 -16.18 -17.15 9.03
CA THR A 322 -17.54 -16.63 9.27
C THR A 322 -17.63 -15.11 9.08
N PHE A 323 -18.76 -14.64 8.57
CA PHE A 323 -19.13 -13.22 8.55
C PHE A 323 -20.66 -13.05 8.54
N ASN A 324 -21.15 -11.84 8.81
CA ASN A 324 -22.58 -11.55 8.72
C ASN A 324 -23.02 -11.51 7.25
N THR A 325 -23.65 -12.57 6.75
CA THR A 325 -24.08 -12.66 5.35
C THR A 325 -25.17 -11.64 4.99
N ALA A 326 -25.92 -11.11 5.97
CA ALA A 326 -26.88 -10.04 5.73
C ALA A 326 -26.21 -8.75 5.22
N SER A 327 -24.92 -8.54 5.53
CA SER A 327 -24.15 -7.40 5.03
C SER A 327 -23.98 -7.41 3.51
N LEU A 328 -24.05 -8.58 2.85
CA LEU A 328 -24.01 -8.65 1.38
C LEU A 328 -25.22 -7.95 0.75
N LYS A 329 -26.41 -8.10 1.34
CA LYS A 329 -27.63 -7.46 0.86
C LYS A 329 -27.63 -5.94 1.09
N GLN A 330 -26.88 -5.47 2.08
CA GLN A 330 -26.72 -4.04 2.34
C GLN A 330 -25.69 -3.39 1.41
N ALA A 331 -24.77 -4.18 0.86
CA ALA A 331 -23.69 -3.72 0.00
C ALA A 331 -24.05 -3.73 -1.50
N LEU A 332 -25.04 -4.53 -1.90
CA LEU A 332 -25.69 -4.53 -3.22
C LEU A 332 -26.73 -3.41 -3.29
#